data_AF-A0A8T7LN61-F1
#
_entry.id   AF-A0A8T7LN61-F1
#
_cell.length_a   1.000
_cell.length_b   1.000
_cell.length_c   1.000
_cell.angle_alpha   90.00
_cell.angle_beta   90.00
_cell.angle_gamma   90.00
#
_symmetry.space_group_name_H-M   'P 1'
#
loop_
_entity.id
_entity.type
_entity.pdbx_description
1 polymer ?
#
loop_
_entity_poly.entity_id
_entity_poly.type
_entity_poly.pdbx_seq_one_letter_code
_entity_poly.pdbx_strand_id
1 'polypeptide(L)' 'MARKAPQIQIEQIPGDHFPDLEAAQRAALDPLAAHLVNVIRDLLASGQLAQVNGKIIPNPNR' A
#
# COMPACT_ATOMS: atom_id res chain seq x y z
N MET A 1 21.09 -8.05 -13.35
CA MET A 1 21.21 -7.52 -11.98
C MET A 1 20.04 -8.02 -11.17
N ALA A 2 20.27 -8.71 -10.05
CA ALA A 2 19.18 -9.26 -9.24
C ALA A 2 18.36 -8.13 -8.62
N ARG A 3 17.03 -8.18 -8.76
CA ARG A 3 16.09 -7.23 -8.13
C ARG A 3 16.25 -7.35 -6.61
N LYS A 4 16.70 -6.28 -5.96
CA LYS A 4 16.81 -6.22 -4.49
C LYS A 4 15.38 -6.30 -3.95
N ALA A 5 15.07 -7.36 -3.20
CA ALA A 5 13.75 -7.51 -2.60
C ALA A 5 13.48 -6.31 -1.68
N PRO A 6 12.25 -5.74 -1.67
CA PRO A 6 11.91 -4.66 -0.77
C PRO A 6 12.13 -5.13 0.68
N GLN A 7 12.76 -4.29 1.50
CA GLN A 7 12.85 -4.55 2.94
C GLN A 7 11.46 -4.42 3.54
N ILE A 8 10.81 -5.55 3.80
CA ILE A 8 9.56 -5.59 4.54
C ILE A 8 9.93 -5.57 6.02
N GLN A 9 9.63 -4.46 6.70
CA GLN A 9 9.70 -4.37 8.15
C GLN A 9 8.36 -4.83 8.70
N ILE A 10 8.38 -5.91 9.48
CA ILE A 10 7.19 -6.41 10.20
C ILE A 10 7.29 -5.87 11.61
N GLU A 11 6.42 -4.94 11.95
CA GLU A 11 6.29 -4.41 13.32
C GLU A 11 5.26 -5.25 14.08
N GLN A 12 5.65 -5.76 15.24
CA GLN A 12 4.74 -6.45 16.13
C GLN A 12 4.01 -5.41 17.00
N ILE A 13 2.71 -5.27 16.78
CA ILE A 13 1.84 -4.50 17.67
C ILE A 13 1.45 -5.43 18.83
N PRO A 14 1.83 -5.12 20.08
CA PRO A 14 1.54 -5.98 21.22
C PRO A 14 0.02 -6.07 21.46
N GLY A 15 -0.45 -7.24 21.90
CA GLY A 15 -1.87 -7.60 21.95
C GLY A 15 -2.69 -6.88 23.03
N ASP A 16 -2.06 -5.98 23.78
CA ASP A 16 -2.65 -5.10 24.81
C ASP A 16 -3.03 -3.72 24.25
N HIS A 17 -2.60 -3.36 23.04
CA HIS A 17 -2.93 -2.09 22.40
C HIS A 17 -4.39 -2.01 21.93
N PHE A 18 -5.01 -3.16 21.64
CA PHE A 18 -6.39 -3.25 21.16
C PHE A 18 -7.17 -4.32 21.92
N PRO A 19 -8.44 -4.08 22.26
CA PRO A 19 -9.24 -4.99 23.06
C PRO A 19 -9.57 -6.31 22.36
N ASP A 20 -9.56 -6.32 21.02
CA ASP A 20 -9.81 -7.49 20.18
C ASP A 20 -9.24 -7.31 18.76
N LEU A 21 -9.36 -8.36 17.95
CA LEU A 21 -8.91 -8.35 16.56
C LEU A 21 -9.67 -7.34 15.69
N GLU A 22 -10.96 -7.12 15.94
CA GLU A 22 -11.78 -6.21 15.13
C GLU A 22 -11.31 -4.75 15.35
N ALA A 23 -11.05 -4.37 16.59
CA ALA A 23 -10.51 -3.07 16.97
C ALA A 23 -9.13 -2.84 16.34
N ALA A 24 -8.25 -3.84 16.35
CA ALA A 24 -6.95 -3.77 15.70
C ALA A 24 -7.08 -3.58 14.18
N GLN A 25 -7.97 -4.32 13.53
CA GLN A 25 -8.24 -4.20 12.09
C GLN A 25 -8.81 -2.82 11.74
N ARG A 26 -9.74 -2.31 12.55
CA ARG A 26 -10.36 -1.00 12.35
C ARG A 26 -9.33 0.12 12.50
N ALA A 27 -8.45 0.04 13.50
CA ALA A 27 -7.37 0.99 13.69
C ALA A 27 -6.34 0.98 12.54
N ALA A 28 -6.17 -0.15 11.86
CA ALA A 28 -5.26 -0.26 10.73
C ALA A 28 -5.81 0.36 9.41
N LEU A 29 -7.11 0.68 9.33
CA LEU A 29 -7.74 1.14 8.09
C LEU A 29 -7.17 2.46 7.57
N ASP A 30 -7.09 3.48 8.43
CA ASP A 30 -6.58 4.80 8.08
C ASP A 30 -5.12 4.79 7.60
N PRO A 31 -4.15 4.19 8.34
CA PRO A 31 -2.77 4.11 7.86
C PRO A 31 -2.65 3.25 6.60
N LEU A 32 -3.44 2.18 6.45
CA LEU A 32 -3.46 1.36 5.24
C LEU A 32 -3.97 2.15 4.03
N ALA A 33 -5.02 2.94 4.19
CA ALA A 33 -5.55 3.79 3.13
C ALA A 33 -4.53 4.86 2.71
N ALA A 34 -3.88 5.52 3.67
CA ALA A 34 -2.82 6.49 3.38
C ALA A 34 -1.64 5.85 2.64
N HIS A 35 -1.22 4.66 3.07
CA HIS A 35 -0.15 3.92 2.41
C HIS A 35 -0.54 3.50 0.99
N LEU A 36 -1.77 3.00 0.78
CA LEU A 36 -2.27 2.63 -0.54
C LEU A 36 -2.27 3.82 -1.50
N VAL A 37 -2.68 5.00 -1.04
CA VAL A 37 -2.65 6.23 -1.85
C VAL A 37 -1.22 6.56 -2.30
N ASN A 38 -0.23 6.44 -1.40
CA ASN A 38 1.17 6.68 -1.73
C ASN A 38 1.68 5.67 -2.77
N VAL A 39 1.38 4.37 -2.59
CA VAL A 39 1.73 3.34 -3.56
C VAL A 39 1.15 3.63 -4.94
N ILE A 40 -0.13 4.02 -5.03
CA ILE A 40 -0.77 4.38 -6.31
C ILE A 40 -0.05 5.57 -6.95
N ARG A 41 0.31 6.60 -6.18
CA ARG A 41 1.06 7.77 -6.68
C ARG A 41 2.44 7.38 -7.20
N ASP A 42 3.17 6.53 -6.49
CA ASP A 42 4.50 6.06 -6.90
C ASP A 42 4.42 5.20 -8.17
N LEU A 43 3.38 4.38 -8.30
CA LEU A 43 3.15 3.58 -9.50
C LEU A 43 2.76 4.44 -10.71
N LEU A 44 2.00 5.52 -10.52
CA LEU A 44 1.74 6.52 -11.55
C LEU A 44 3.03 7.28 -11.92
N ALA A 45 3.79 7.76 -10.94
CA ALA A 45 5.03 8.50 -11.16
C ALA A 45 6.10 7.65 -11.85
N SER A 46 6.18 6.37 -11.51
CA SER A 46 7.07 5.41 -12.18
C SER A 46 6.57 4.99 -13.55
N GLY A 47 5.34 5.34 -13.95
CA GLY A 47 4.74 4.98 -15.23
C GLY A 47 4.25 3.52 -15.32
N GLN A 48 4.13 2.81 -14.20
CA GLN A 48 3.55 1.46 -14.13
C GLN A 48 2.03 1.48 -14.17
N LEU A 49 1.41 2.54 -13.63
CA LEU A 49 0.00 2.84 -13.79
C LEU A 49 -0.17 4.04 -14.74
N ALA A 50 -1.32 4.10 -15.41
CA ALA A 50 -1.73 5.21 -16.26
C ALA A 50 -3.17 5.62 -15.95
N GLN A 51 -3.45 6.93 -16.06
CA GLN A 51 -4.82 7.43 -16.01
C GLN A 51 -5.39 7.50 -17.43
N VAL A 52 -6.44 6.72 -17.71
CA VAL A 52 -7.11 6.67 -19.01
C VAL A 52 -8.61 6.82 -18.79
N ASN A 53 -9.23 7.84 -19.39
CA ASN A 53 -10.65 8.14 -19.25
C ASN A 53 -11.11 8.22 -17.78
N GLY A 54 -10.31 8.86 -16.93
CA GLY A 54 -10.58 9.01 -15.49
C GLY A 54 -10.34 7.74 -14.65
N LYS A 55 -9.96 6.61 -15.25
CA LYS A 55 -9.65 5.36 -14.55
C LYS A 55 -8.15 5.18 -14.41
N ILE A 56 -7.72 4.60 -13.30
CA ILE A 56 -6.33 4.17 -13.09
C ILE A 56 -6.22 2.71 -13.53
N ILE A 57 -5.37 2.43 -14.52
CA ILE A 57 -5.15 1.09 -15.08
C ILE A 57 -3.65 0.77 -15.11
N PRO A 58 -3.24 -0.52 -15.15
CA PRO A 58 -1.89 -0.91 -15.54
C PRO A 58 -1.52 -0.28 -16.89
N ASN A 59 -0.32 0.29 -16.98
CA ASN A 59 0.14 0.93 -18.21
C ASN A 59 0.40 -0.16 -19.28
N PRO A 60 -0.31 -0.15 -20.43
CA PRO A 60 -0.14 -1.18 -21.46
C PRO A 60 1.18 -1.08 -22.23
N ASN A 61 1.92 0.03 -22.10
CA ASN A 61 3.16 0.28 -22.84
C ASN A 61 4.43 -0.06 -22.04
N ARG A 62 4.30 -0.79 -20.92
CA ARG A 62 5.40 -1.15 -20.02
C ARG A 62 5.35 -2.60 -19.56
#